data_AF-M0LCB3-F1
#
_entry.id   AF-M0LCB3-F1
#
_cell.length_a   1.000
_cell.length_b   1.000
_cell.length_c   1.000
_cell.angle_alpha   90.00
_cell.angle_beta   90.00
_cell.angle_gamma   90.00
#
_symmetry.space_group_name_H-M   'P 1'
#
loop_
_entity.id
_entity.type
_entity.pdbx_description
1 polymer ?
#
loop_
_entity_poly.entity_id
_entity_poly.type
_entity_poly.pdbx_seq_one_letter_code
_entity_poly.pdbx_strand_id
1 'polypeptide(L)' 'MNDLFRKAARGEPTERPPVWMMRQAGRYLPEYRELREDYSFLEAISTPEVAAEITLQPWERFRPD' A
#
# COMPACT_ATOMS: atom_id res chain seq x y z
N MET A 1 11.98 5.23 7.46
CA MET A 1 11.70 4.64 6.13
C MET A 1 12.44 3.32 6.10
N ASN A 2 11.73 2.19 6.12
CA ASN A 2 12.35 0.87 6.24
C ASN A 2 13.14 0.56 4.97
N ASP A 3 14.42 0.25 5.10
CA ASP A 3 15.32 0.02 3.95
C ASP A 3 15.42 -1.47 3.59
N LEU A 4 14.67 -2.33 4.29
CA LEU A 4 14.73 -3.79 4.16
C LEU A 4 14.42 -4.25 2.74
N PHE A 5 13.38 -3.70 2.10
CA PHE A 5 13.04 -4.05 0.72
C PHE A 5 14.18 -3.69 -0.26
N ARG A 6 14.76 -2.49 -0.13
CA ARG A 6 15.84 -2.03 -1.01
C ARG A 6 17.12 -2.84 -0.82
N LYS A 7 17.50 -3.14 0.42
CA LYS A 7 18.66 -3.96 0.76
C LYS A 7 18.50 -5.39 0.22
N ALA A 8 17.36 -6.01 0.49
CA ALA A 8 17.06 -7.35 -0.01
C ALA A 8 17.07 -7.41 -1.54
N ALA A 9 16.47 -6.41 -2.22
CA ALA A 9 16.46 -6.33 -3.68
C ALA A 9 17.87 -6.18 -4.30
N ARG A 10 18.83 -5.65 -3.53
CA ARG A 10 20.25 -5.52 -3.93
C ARG A 10 21.11 -6.71 -3.50
N GLY A 11 20.54 -7.70 -2.81
CA GLY A 11 21.29 -8.83 -2.26
C GLY A 11 22.13 -8.49 -1.03
N GLU A 12 21.86 -7.37 -0.37
CA GLU A 12 22.54 -6.97 0.85
C GLU A 12 22.00 -7.76 2.07
N PRO A 13 22.82 -7.99 3.12
CA PRO A 13 22.35 -8.62 4.36
C PRO A 13 21.21 -7.82 5.01
N THR A 14 20.17 -8.52 5.44
CA THR A 14 19.01 -7.96 6.13
C THR A 14 18.73 -8.75 7.41
N GLU A 15 18.16 -8.08 8.42
CA GLU A 15 17.83 -8.72 9.72
C GLU A 15 16.67 -9.72 9.60
N ARG A 16 15.82 -9.55 8.59
CA ARG A 16 14.72 -10.44 8.21
C ARG A 16 14.32 -10.21 6.76
N PRO A 17 13.61 -11.15 6.10
CA PRO A 17 13.01 -10.91 4.80
C PRO A 17 11.97 -9.76 4.85
N PRO A 18 11.95 -8.85 3.86
CA PRO A 18 10.92 -7.82 3.74
C PRO A 18 9.59 -8.44 3.26
N VAL A 19 8.46 -7.87 3.70
CA VAL A 19 7.13 -8.37 3.35
C VAL A 19 6.24 -7.27 2.80
N TRP A 20 5.61 -7.57 1.66
CA TRP A 20 4.53 -6.81 1.04
C TRP A 20 3.61 -7.78 0.29
N MET A 21 2.40 -7.34 -0.07
CA MET A 21 1.46 -8.17 -0.83
C MET A 21 0.97 -7.47 -2.08
N MET A 22 0.87 -8.22 -3.19
CA MET A 22 0.18 -7.73 -4.38
C MET A 22 -1.29 -7.45 -4.04
N ARG A 23 -1.78 -6.28 -4.47
CA ARG A 23 -3.14 -5.80 -4.18
C ARG A 23 -3.45 -5.61 -2.68
N GLN A 24 -2.43 -5.24 -1.89
CA GLN A 24 -2.61 -4.87 -0.48
C GLN A 24 -3.55 -3.68 -0.25
N ALA A 25 -3.62 -2.73 -1.19
CA ALA A 25 -4.65 -1.70 -1.19
C ALA A 25 -5.86 -2.23 -1.97
N GLY A 26 -6.93 -2.61 -1.27
CA GLY A 26 -8.10 -3.15 -1.95
C GLY A 26 -9.26 -3.51 -1.05
N ARG A 27 -10.27 -4.11 -1.67
CA ARG A 27 -11.61 -4.37 -1.10
C ARG A 27 -11.65 -5.22 0.17
N TYR A 28 -10.54 -5.74 0.68
CA TYR A 28 -10.55 -6.43 1.97
C TYR A 28 -10.40 -5.46 3.15
N LEU A 29 -9.91 -4.24 2.89
CA LEU A 29 -9.82 -3.17 3.88
C LEU A 29 -11.16 -2.45 4.00
N PRO A 30 -11.71 -2.27 5.21
CA PRO A 30 -12.91 -1.46 5.40
C PRO A 30 -12.69 0.00 4.99
N GLU A 31 -11.55 0.60 5.34
CA GLU A 31 -11.16 1.97 4.96
C GLU A 31 -11.09 2.17 3.44
N TYR A 32 -10.73 1.14 2.68
CA TYR A 32 -10.79 1.18 1.22
C TYR A 32 -12.23 1.22 0.71
N ARG A 33 -13.13 0.44 1.34
CA ARG A 33 -14.54 0.40 0.92
C ARG A 33 -15.23 1.72 1.20
N GLU A 34 -15.04 2.26 2.40
CA GLU A 34 -15.60 3.55 2.83
C GLU A 34 -15.19 4.66 1.85
N LEU A 35 -13.89 4.82 1.58
CA LEU A 35 -13.42 5.83 0.63
C LEU A 35 -13.96 5.60 -0.79
N ARG A 36 -14.13 4.34 -1.22
CA ARG A 36 -14.62 4.00 -2.56
C ARG A 36 -16.12 4.23 -2.75
N GLU A 37 -16.90 4.45 -1.69
CA GLU A 37 -18.32 4.79 -1.80
C GLU A 37 -18.52 6.18 -2.43
N ASP A 38 -17.56 7.09 -2.23
CA ASP A 38 -17.64 8.48 -2.70
C ASP A 38 -17.12 8.69 -4.14
N TYR A 39 -16.47 7.68 -4.74
CA TYR A 39 -15.82 7.81 -6.06
C TYR A 39 -16.14 6.63 -6.99
N SER A 40 -16.29 6.89 -8.30
CA SER A 40 -16.22 5.80 -9.29
C SER A 40 -14.81 5.23 -9.40
N PHE A 41 -14.66 4.03 -9.97
CA PHE A 41 -13.35 3.38 -10.08
C PHE A 41 -12.34 4.22 -10.87
N LEU A 42 -12.77 4.80 -12.00
CA LEU A 42 -11.90 5.62 -12.83
C LEU A 42 -11.50 6.92 -12.13
N GLU A 43 -12.43 7.54 -11.39
CA GLU A 43 -12.11 8.75 -10.61
C GLU A 43 -11.09 8.44 -9.52
N ALA A 44 -11.31 7.37 -8.73
CA ALA A 44 -10.41 7.02 -7.64
C ALA A 44 -8.96 6.74 -8.08
N ILE A 45 -8.75 6.20 -9.28
CA ILE A 45 -7.39 5.99 -9.83
C ILE A 45 -6.83 7.20 -10.59
N SER A 46 -7.68 8.13 -11.03
CA SER A 46 -7.29 9.30 -11.81
C SER A 46 -7.09 10.56 -10.95
N THR A 47 -7.63 10.58 -9.74
CA THR A 47 -7.43 11.65 -8.76
C THR A 47 -6.20 11.34 -7.90
N PRO A 48 -5.08 12.09 -8.05
CA PRO A 48 -3.82 11.76 -7.37
C PRO A 48 -3.93 11.68 -5.85
N GLU A 49 -4.71 12.57 -5.24
CA GLU A 49 -4.90 12.63 -3.79
C GLU A 49 -5.61 11.38 -3.27
N VAL A 50 -6.67 10.95 -3.95
CA VAL A 50 -7.44 9.74 -3.62
C VAL A 50 -6.59 8.49 -3.84
N ALA A 51 -5.84 8.43 -4.95
CA ALA A 51 -4.95 7.32 -5.24
C ALA A 51 -3.81 7.21 -4.20
N ALA A 52 -3.27 8.34 -3.74
CA ALA A 52 -2.27 8.38 -2.69
C ALA A 52 -2.84 7.87 -1.35
N GLU A 53 -4.03 8.31 -0.97
CA GLU A 53 -4.72 7.85 0.24
C GLU A 53 -4.94 6.33 0.19
N ILE A 54 -5.51 5.80 -0.89
CA ILE A 54 -5.69 4.36 -1.13
C ILE A 54 -4.35 3.60 -0.98
N THR A 55 -3.27 4.16 -1.50
CA THR A 55 -1.93 3.54 -1.46
C THR A 55 -1.35 3.49 -0.05
N LEU A 56 -1.67 4.48 0.80
CA LEU A 56 -1.19 4.58 2.17
C LEU A 56 -1.94 3.69 3.15
N GLN A 57 -3.22 3.38 2.92
CA GLN A 57 -4.05 2.57 3.83
C GLN A 57 -3.37 1.27 4.33
N PRO A 58 -2.76 0.42 3.46
CA PRO A 58 -2.10 -0.81 3.93
C PRO A 58 -0.87 -0.51 4.78
N TRP A 59 -0.18 0.60 4.49
CA TRP A 59 0.97 1.04 5.26
C TRP A 59 0.59 1.53 6.64
N GLU A 60 -0.48 2.32 6.74
CA GLU A 60 -1.01 2.78 8.03
C GLU A 60 -1.48 1.62 8.90
N ARG A 61 -2.10 0.60 8.28
CA ARG A 61 -2.65 -0.55 9.00
C ARG A 61 -1.60 -1.60 9.40
N PHE A 62 -0.71 -1.97 8.49
CA PHE A 62 0.17 -3.13 8.67
C PHE A 62 1.66 -2.80 8.67
N ARG A 63 2.05 -1.61 8.20
CA ARG A 63 3.45 -1.19 7.99
C ARG A 63 4.29 -2.25 7.26
N PRO A 64 3.92 -2.64 6.02
CA PRO A 64 4.74 -3.49 5.18
C PRO A 64 6.04 -2.77 4.77
N ASP A 65 7.02 -3.54 4.29
CA ASP A 65 8.39 -3.09 4.00
C ASP A 65 8.62 -2.56 2.59
#